data_AF-A0A8H4QJU6-F1
#
_entry.id   AF-A0A8H4QJU6-F1
#
_cell.length_a   1.000
_cell.length_b   1.000
_cell.length_c   1.000
_cell.angle_alpha   90.00
_cell.angle_beta   90.00
_cell.angle_gamma   90.00
#
_symmetry.space_group_name_H-M   'P 1'
#
loop_
_entity.id
_entity.type
_entity.pdbx_description
1 polymer ?
#
loop_
_entity_poly.entity_id
_entity_poly.type
_entity_poly.pdbx_seq_one_letter_code
_entity_poly.pdbx_strand_id
1 'polypeptide(L)'
;MPVFLELGEDMLIYVLSFLEPPDILRFSQSCRFLNDLCSLRIVWTNVCTSHVMSKGYPFPSAPLESLSVKDLKRHAIRACSLGRRWLSGISEPRRTYYISGTSGTSVSDARFLPGRDGKLLMSISKSVWSALSIWNITVGGEKLCEWSPRGAIFTGFAVNSAERSEATIAVSLQLDETHIIKMLQLKCDSSTGRHSFGEIYSFESGMIPITLDGDLLALADVVSKAAIWNWRTGRYALLEHAIDNHSSLQSNDCMQIVFAHESVLVVRARAIHLYAFPTLEPPRTGEDQPRAHQPIAHHSFGWVDGESVAICPFIYNSSSSKNAWLPLSILVRGESDDPWASDIHNLELYTLEPNPSYSKEPESGTESSSTASPYLFPPQLTNRVPCLRGSLRCKQVVLGRFGTAVWIQPRDRFIGGLLADIAVNLVPSSNAHESLVLTAFPGSLNPGTGAKAGKQTTAVVVGRKIYENEFNTSWTSFDYDEVGGRIVLGSSFGRVTVLYI
;
A
#
# COMPACT_ATOMS: atom_id res chain seq x y z
N MET A 1 33.57 33.64 -10.55
CA MET A 1 32.20 33.67 -11.11
C MET A 1 32.11 34.04 -12.59
N PRO A 2 32.84 35.04 -13.16
CA PRO A 2 32.65 35.39 -14.58
C PRO A 2 32.96 34.25 -15.55
N VAL A 3 34.04 33.48 -15.29
CA VAL A 3 34.44 32.31 -16.12
C VAL A 3 33.37 31.20 -16.17
N PHE A 4 32.52 31.08 -15.15
CA PHE A 4 31.48 30.05 -15.15
C PHE A 4 30.32 30.41 -16.08
N LEU A 5 30.05 31.70 -16.27
CA LEU A 5 29.01 32.19 -17.19
C LEU A 5 29.50 32.20 -18.65
N GLU A 6 30.79 32.00 -18.89
CA GLU A 6 31.37 31.84 -20.23
C GLU A 6 31.21 30.42 -20.80
N LEU A 7 30.77 29.47 -19.97
CA LEU A 7 30.47 28.10 -20.42
C LEU A 7 29.17 28.08 -21.24
N GLY A 8 29.13 27.23 -22.27
CA GLY A 8 27.92 26.95 -23.03
C GLY A 8 26.80 26.37 -22.15
N GLU A 9 25.54 26.61 -22.51
CA GLU A 9 24.37 26.13 -21.75
C GLU A 9 24.36 24.60 -21.58
N ASP A 10 24.84 23.86 -22.58
CA ASP A 10 25.00 22.41 -22.56
C ASP A 10 26.00 21.94 -21.49
N MET A 11 27.15 22.61 -21.40
CA MET A 11 28.15 22.36 -20.36
C MET A 11 27.61 22.69 -18.98
N LEU A 12 26.84 23.77 -18.85
CA LEU A 12 26.19 24.14 -17.60
C LEU A 12 25.14 23.11 -17.17
N ILE A 13 24.30 22.62 -18.10
CA ILE A 13 23.33 21.54 -17.85
C ILE A 13 24.05 20.26 -17.42
N TYR A 14 25.19 19.94 -18.05
CA TYR A 14 26.02 18.81 -17.66
C TYR A 14 26.56 18.97 -16.23
N VAL A 15 27.09 20.15 -15.87
CA VAL A 15 27.54 20.44 -14.49
C VAL A 15 26.38 20.32 -13.50
N LEU A 16 25.20 20.85 -13.82
CA LEU A 16 24.00 20.75 -12.98
C LEU A 16 23.57 19.30 -12.74
N SER A 17 23.85 18.37 -13.66
CA SER A 17 23.51 16.95 -13.49
C SER A 17 24.25 16.27 -12.34
N PHE A 18 25.37 16.84 -11.88
CA PHE A 18 26.14 16.36 -10.73
C PHE A 18 25.67 16.95 -9.40
N LEU A 19 24.84 17.99 -9.41
CA LEU A 19 24.35 18.65 -8.20
C LEU A 19 23.10 17.95 -7.66
N GLU A 20 22.99 17.87 -6.33
CA GLU A 20 21.77 17.38 -5.69
C GLU A 20 20.67 18.46 -5.71
N PRO A 21 19.38 18.10 -5.59
CA PRO A 21 18.27 19.05 -5.68
C PRO A 21 18.42 20.31 -4.81
N PRO A 22 18.87 20.25 -3.54
CA PRO A 22 19.04 21.45 -2.71
C PRO A 22 20.12 22.41 -3.25
N ASP A 23 21.16 21.89 -3.88
CA ASP A 23 22.26 22.71 -4.40
C ASP A 23 21.86 23.39 -5.71
N ILE A 24 21.06 22.73 -6.55
CA ILE A 24 20.44 23.35 -7.73
C ILE A 24 19.53 24.52 -7.32
N LEU A 25 18.79 24.39 -6.22
CA LEU A 25 17.95 25.49 -5.71
C LEU A 25 18.77 26.68 -5.20
N ARG A 26 19.90 26.43 -4.53
CA ARG A 26 20.83 27.48 -4.12
C ARG A 26 21.47 28.14 -5.34
N PHE A 27 21.84 27.33 -6.33
CA PHE A 27 22.42 27.80 -7.57
C PHE A 27 21.45 28.70 -8.36
N SER A 28 20.17 28.32 -8.44
CA SER A 28 19.12 29.11 -9.09
C SER A 28 18.89 30.48 -8.45
N GLN A 29 19.28 30.68 -7.19
CA GLN A 29 19.13 31.97 -6.49
C GLN A 29 20.26 32.96 -6.80
N SER A 30 21.29 32.56 -7.56
CA SER A 30 22.47 33.40 -7.78
C SER A 30 22.25 34.52 -8.81
N CYS A 31 21.59 34.23 -9.94
CA CYS A 31 21.21 35.23 -10.94
C CYS A 31 20.04 34.75 -11.82
N ARG A 32 19.44 35.65 -12.61
CA ARG A 32 18.28 35.34 -13.46
C ARG A 32 18.58 34.25 -14.50
N PHE A 33 19.72 34.35 -15.19
CA PHE A 33 20.13 33.34 -16.17
C PHE A 33 20.22 31.94 -15.56
N LEU A 34 20.85 31.81 -14.38
CA LEU A 34 20.94 30.53 -13.68
C LEU A 34 19.59 30.03 -13.15
N ASN A 35 18.71 30.95 -12.75
CA ASN A 35 17.34 30.61 -12.38
C ASN A 35 16.58 29.98 -13.56
N ASP A 36 16.69 30.59 -14.73
CA ASP A 36 16.01 30.14 -15.95
C ASP A 36 16.59 28.80 -16.40
N LEU A 37 17.93 28.66 -16.38
CA LEU A 37 18.63 27.41 -16.68
C LEU A 37 18.23 26.27 -15.73
N CYS A 38 18.20 26.52 -14.42
CA CYS A 38 17.76 25.54 -13.41
C CYS A 38 16.26 25.23 -13.48
N SER A 39 15.49 26.00 -14.25
CA SER A 39 14.07 25.75 -14.48
C SER A 39 13.82 24.95 -15.77
N LEU A 40 14.87 24.60 -16.52
CA LEU A 40 14.74 23.73 -17.70
C LEU A 40 14.32 22.31 -17.30
N ARG A 41 13.48 21.72 -18.15
CA ARG A 41 13.00 20.34 -17.99
C ARG A 41 14.13 19.32 -17.91
N ILE A 42 15.12 19.44 -18.80
CA ILE A 42 16.23 18.50 -18.92
C ILE A 42 17.05 18.40 -17.62
N VAL A 43 17.23 19.51 -16.90
CA VAL A 43 17.91 19.52 -15.59
C VAL A 43 17.17 18.63 -14.60
N TRP A 44 15.85 18.79 -14.46
CA TRP A 44 15.08 18.01 -13.50
C TRP A 44 14.86 16.55 -13.93
N THR A 45 14.77 16.26 -15.23
CA THR A 45 14.76 14.88 -15.75
C THR A 45 16.07 14.17 -15.41
N ASN A 46 17.21 14.83 -15.61
CA ASN A 46 18.52 14.30 -15.26
C ASN A 46 18.60 14.04 -13.75
N VAL A 47 18.20 15.02 -12.92
CA VAL A 47 18.20 14.89 -11.46
C VAL A 47 17.31 13.74 -10.97
N CYS A 48 16.10 13.59 -11.53
CA CYS A 48 15.20 12.48 -11.17
C CYS A 48 15.88 11.14 -11.48
N THR A 49 16.51 11.02 -12.64
CA THR A 49 17.15 9.78 -13.07
C THR A 49 18.41 9.48 -12.24
N SER A 50 19.31 10.45 -12.11
CA SER A 50 20.67 10.26 -11.57
C SER A 50 20.78 10.36 -10.04
N HIS A 51 19.88 11.10 -9.38
CA HIS A 51 19.96 11.33 -7.92
C HIS A 51 18.77 10.82 -7.13
N VAL A 52 17.66 10.47 -7.80
CA VAL A 52 16.44 10.03 -7.11
C VAL A 52 16.15 8.58 -7.41
N MET A 53 15.89 8.23 -8.68
CA MET A 53 15.54 6.88 -9.10
C MET A 53 16.72 5.91 -8.98
N SER A 54 17.93 6.34 -9.37
CA SER A 54 19.17 5.54 -9.20
C SER A 54 19.50 5.24 -7.73
N LYS A 55 19.10 6.12 -6.81
CA LYS A 55 19.25 5.96 -5.35
C LYS A 55 18.03 5.27 -4.73
N GLY A 56 17.09 4.77 -5.52
CA GLY A 56 15.86 4.11 -5.06
C GLY A 56 15.03 4.95 -4.09
N TYR A 57 15.04 6.29 -4.23
CA TYR A 57 14.25 7.17 -3.39
C TYR A 57 12.78 7.18 -3.82
N PRO A 58 11.82 7.36 -2.88
CA PRO A 58 10.40 7.31 -3.20
C PRO A 58 9.97 8.34 -4.25
N PHE A 59 9.56 7.86 -5.42
CA PHE A 59 9.19 8.67 -6.58
C PHE A 59 7.90 8.13 -7.24
N PRO A 60 7.03 8.99 -7.83
CA PRO A 60 5.82 8.52 -8.52
C PRO A 60 6.11 7.51 -9.64
N SER A 61 5.15 6.61 -9.92
CA SER A 61 5.28 5.65 -11.05
C SER A 61 5.02 6.29 -12.41
N ALA A 62 4.59 7.56 -12.46
CA ALA A 62 4.27 8.23 -13.69
C ALA A 62 5.52 8.39 -14.57
N PRO A 63 5.43 8.15 -15.90
CA PRO A 63 6.52 8.42 -16.83
C PRO A 63 7.01 9.87 -16.69
N LEU A 64 8.32 10.09 -16.71
CA LEU A 64 8.91 11.41 -16.52
C LEU A 64 8.36 12.42 -17.54
N GLU A 65 8.13 11.97 -18.77
CA GLU A 65 7.53 12.68 -19.91
C GLU A 65 6.16 13.28 -19.58
N SER A 66 5.38 12.57 -18.78
CA SER A 66 4.01 12.97 -18.42
C SER A 66 3.95 14.03 -17.32
N LEU A 67 5.02 14.19 -16.54
CA LEU A 67 5.10 15.13 -15.43
C LEU A 67 5.44 16.54 -15.92
N SER A 68 4.75 17.55 -15.40
CA SER A 68 5.14 18.95 -15.65
C SER A 68 6.52 19.25 -15.04
N VAL A 69 7.21 20.28 -15.53
CA VAL A 69 8.51 20.69 -14.96
C VAL A 69 8.38 21.04 -13.47
N LYS A 70 7.26 21.66 -13.09
CA LYS A 70 6.94 22.00 -11.70
C LYS A 70 6.80 20.73 -10.84
N ASP A 71 6.18 19.69 -11.37
CA ASP A 71 6.00 18.42 -10.66
C ASP A 71 7.30 17.62 -10.60
N LEU A 72 8.09 17.56 -11.68
CA LEU A 72 9.43 16.96 -11.67
C LEU A 72 10.29 17.60 -10.57
N LYS A 73 10.36 18.93 -10.53
CA LYS A 73 11.07 19.68 -9.49
C LYS A 73 10.56 19.33 -8.10
N ARG A 74 9.23 19.39 -7.88
CA ARG A 74 8.61 19.09 -6.59
C ARG A 74 8.91 17.66 -6.12
N HIS A 75 8.73 16.67 -7.00
CA HIS A 75 8.95 15.26 -6.68
C HIS A 75 10.42 14.97 -6.43
N ALA A 76 11.35 15.51 -7.21
CA ALA A 76 12.78 15.33 -7.00
C ALA A 76 13.22 15.86 -5.62
N ILE A 77 12.81 17.08 -5.26
CA ILE A 77 13.13 17.69 -3.96
C ILE A 77 12.53 16.86 -2.81
N ARG A 78 11.25 16.47 -2.93
CA ARG A 78 10.56 15.70 -1.90
C ARG A 78 11.19 14.33 -1.71
N ALA A 79 11.39 13.59 -2.80
CA ALA A 79 11.99 12.26 -2.79
C ALA A 79 13.40 12.29 -2.19
N CYS A 80 14.24 13.26 -2.58
CA CYS A 80 15.56 13.43 -1.99
C CYS A 80 15.51 13.78 -0.49
N SER A 81 14.58 14.64 -0.08
CA SER A 81 14.40 14.99 1.34
C SER A 81 13.96 13.77 2.16
N LEU A 82 13.01 13.00 1.64
CA LEU A 82 12.46 11.81 2.29
C LEU A 82 13.50 10.68 2.34
N GLY A 83 14.21 10.42 1.24
CA GLY A 83 15.29 9.44 1.18
C GLY A 83 16.39 9.74 2.20
N ARG A 84 16.83 10.99 2.30
CA ARG A 84 17.79 11.41 3.34
C ARG A 84 17.26 11.20 4.76
N ARG A 85 15.97 11.43 5.01
CA ARG A 85 15.37 11.18 6.34
C ARG A 85 15.35 9.70 6.69
N TRP A 86 15.03 8.84 5.74
CA TRP A 86 15.11 7.39 5.93
C TRP A 86 16.53 6.96 6.27
N LEU A 87 17.51 7.44 5.49
CA LEU A 87 18.93 7.16 5.71
C LEU A 87 19.46 7.70 7.06
N SER A 88 19.00 8.88 7.49
CA SER A 88 19.37 9.43 8.80
C SER A 88 18.63 8.76 9.96
N GLY A 89 17.55 8.03 9.67
CA GLY A 89 16.58 7.59 10.65
C GLY A 89 15.48 8.61 10.89
N ILE A 90 14.23 8.16 10.83
CA ILE A 90 13.06 8.94 11.21
C ILE A 90 12.85 8.74 12.72
N SER A 91 12.91 9.82 13.49
CA SER A 91 12.57 9.84 14.92
C SER A 91 11.12 10.26 15.17
N GLU A 92 10.60 11.23 14.41
CA GLU A 92 9.28 11.81 14.62
C GLU A 92 8.66 12.34 13.30
N PRO A 93 7.33 12.47 13.19
CA PRO A 93 6.68 13.19 12.11
C PRO A 93 7.14 14.64 12.03
N ARG A 94 7.39 15.12 10.82
CA ARG A 94 7.66 16.54 10.52
C ARG A 94 6.46 17.43 10.83
N ARG A 95 5.27 16.90 10.59
CA ARG A 95 4.01 17.62 10.81
C ARG A 95 2.89 16.63 11.09
N THR A 96 2.04 16.99 12.03
CA THR A 96 0.84 16.24 12.40
C THR A 96 -0.38 17.14 12.20
N TYR A 97 -1.42 16.58 11.62
CA TYR A 97 -2.72 17.23 11.45
C TYR A 97 -3.81 16.34 11.99
N TYR A 98 -4.86 16.99 12.51
CA TYR A 98 -6.04 16.32 13.02
C TYR A 98 -7.25 16.79 12.23
N ILE A 99 -8.05 15.83 11.78
CA ILE A 99 -9.33 16.04 11.13
C ILE A 99 -10.38 15.48 12.08
N SER A 100 -11.28 16.35 12.54
CA SER A 100 -12.39 15.95 13.38
C SER A 100 -13.50 15.42 12.49
N GLY A 101 -13.68 14.09 12.46
CA GLY A 101 -14.89 13.48 11.95
C GLY A 101 -16.06 13.61 12.93
N THR A 102 -17.12 12.84 12.70
CA THR A 102 -18.29 12.82 13.59
C THR A 102 -17.90 12.19 14.94
N SER A 103 -17.98 12.97 16.02
CA SER A 103 -17.68 12.52 17.38
C SER A 103 -18.43 11.23 17.73
N GLY A 104 -17.72 10.27 18.32
CA GLY A 104 -18.30 8.99 18.74
C GLY A 104 -18.52 7.97 17.62
N THR A 105 -18.14 8.26 16.38
CA THR A 105 -18.18 7.28 15.28
C THR A 105 -16.80 6.66 15.05
N SER A 106 -16.70 5.35 14.87
CA SER A 106 -15.40 4.72 14.61
C SER A 106 -14.99 4.95 13.16
N VAL A 107 -13.76 5.39 12.89
CA VAL A 107 -13.20 5.43 11.54
C VAL A 107 -12.75 4.02 11.18
N SER A 108 -13.57 3.27 10.46
CA SER A 108 -13.23 1.90 10.10
C SER A 108 -12.15 1.81 9.03
N ASP A 109 -12.06 2.83 8.17
CA ASP A 109 -11.02 2.88 7.14
C ASP A 109 -10.61 4.32 6.81
N ALA A 110 -9.36 4.49 6.38
CA ALA A 110 -8.83 5.77 5.93
C ALA A 110 -7.77 5.52 4.86
N ARG A 111 -7.94 6.06 3.66
CA ARG A 111 -7.07 5.81 2.50
C ARG A 111 -6.72 7.08 1.75
N PHE A 112 -5.49 7.20 1.27
CA PHE A 112 -5.15 8.24 0.29
C PHE A 112 -5.78 7.90 -1.07
N LEU A 113 -6.30 8.90 -1.78
CA LEU A 113 -6.84 8.69 -3.12
C LEU A 113 -5.75 8.91 -4.20
N PRO A 114 -5.46 7.90 -5.04
CA PRO A 114 -4.51 8.04 -6.16
C PRO A 114 -4.94 9.09 -7.19
N GLY A 115 -3.98 9.68 -7.91
CA GLY A 115 -4.26 10.55 -9.07
C GLY A 115 -4.78 11.95 -8.79
N ARG A 116 -4.81 12.37 -7.52
CA ARG A 116 -5.36 13.67 -7.11
C ARG A 116 -4.31 14.59 -6.49
N ASP A 117 -3.10 14.61 -7.08
CA ASP A 117 -1.90 15.27 -6.54
C ASP A 117 -1.54 14.85 -5.11
N GLY A 118 -2.06 13.71 -4.67
CA GLY A 118 -2.05 13.28 -3.28
C GLY A 118 -2.81 14.20 -2.32
N LYS A 119 -3.67 15.11 -2.77
CA LYS A 119 -4.34 16.09 -1.90
C LYS A 119 -5.59 15.56 -1.21
N LEU A 120 -6.12 14.44 -1.70
CA LEU A 120 -7.38 13.89 -1.22
C LEU A 120 -7.16 12.67 -0.35
N LEU A 121 -7.96 12.62 0.71
CA LEU A 121 -8.03 11.53 1.66
C LEU A 121 -9.48 11.07 1.75
N MET A 122 -9.69 9.76 1.74
CA MET A 122 -10.98 9.13 2.01
C MET A 122 -10.99 8.61 3.45
N SER A 123 -12.13 8.70 4.12
CA SER A 123 -12.40 7.96 5.35
C SER A 123 -13.78 7.31 5.31
N ILE A 124 -13.91 6.13 5.91
CA ILE A 124 -15.18 5.47 6.16
C ILE A 124 -15.43 5.49 7.67
N SER A 125 -16.54 6.10 8.09
CA SER A 125 -17.01 6.02 9.48
C SER A 125 -18.13 4.99 9.59
N LYS A 126 -18.11 4.21 10.67
CA LYS A 126 -19.16 3.26 11.04
C LYS A 126 -19.87 3.76 12.29
N SER A 127 -21.17 3.99 12.15
CA SER A 127 -22.10 4.37 13.22
C SER A 127 -23.34 3.46 13.13
N VAL A 128 -24.54 4.01 13.32
CA VAL A 128 -25.78 3.32 12.91
C VAL A 128 -25.76 3.04 11.40
N TRP A 129 -25.24 3.97 10.61
CA TRP A 129 -25.00 3.79 9.17
C TRP A 129 -23.54 4.06 8.85
N SER A 130 -23.09 3.54 7.71
CA SER A 130 -21.76 3.84 7.18
C SER A 130 -21.77 5.10 6.33
N ALA A 131 -20.73 5.92 6.46
CA ALA A 131 -20.55 7.13 5.66
C ALA A 131 -19.13 7.19 5.09
N LEU A 132 -19.04 7.46 3.80
CA LEU A 132 -17.80 7.68 3.06
C LEU A 132 -17.58 9.18 2.92
N SER A 133 -16.48 9.71 3.45
CA SER A 133 -16.13 11.13 3.39
C SER A 133 -14.84 11.36 2.63
N ILE A 134 -14.79 12.41 1.80
CA ILE A 134 -13.57 12.89 1.13
C ILE A 134 -13.12 14.19 1.77
N TRP A 135 -11.81 14.27 2.02
CA TRP A 135 -11.15 15.37 2.70
C TRP A 135 -10.02 15.93 1.84
N ASN A 136 -9.88 17.25 1.83
CA ASN A 136 -8.70 17.94 1.30
C ASN A 136 -7.67 18.17 2.41
N ILE A 137 -6.58 17.42 2.35
CA ILE A 137 -5.53 17.47 3.37
C ILE A 137 -4.51 18.59 3.16
N THR A 138 -4.65 19.41 2.11
CA THR A 138 -3.78 20.57 1.90
C THR A 138 -4.21 21.80 2.71
N VAL A 139 -5.52 21.94 2.97
CA VAL A 139 -6.12 23.11 3.63
C VAL A 139 -6.73 22.69 4.98
N GLY A 140 -5.93 22.09 5.85
CA GLY A 140 -6.36 21.76 7.21
C GLY A 140 -7.42 20.65 7.34
N GLY A 141 -7.66 19.86 6.28
CA GLY A 141 -8.61 18.74 6.33
C GLY A 141 -10.05 19.15 6.07
N GLU A 142 -10.30 20.02 5.09
CA GLU A 142 -11.65 20.42 4.69
C GLU A 142 -12.42 19.22 4.11
N LYS A 143 -13.65 19.00 4.58
CA LYS A 143 -14.55 17.97 4.04
C LYS A 143 -15.13 18.44 2.71
N LEU A 144 -14.81 17.75 1.63
CA LEU A 144 -15.26 18.11 0.29
C LEU A 144 -16.63 17.53 -0.06
N CYS A 145 -16.87 16.27 0.31
CA CYS A 145 -18.15 15.59 0.09
C CYS A 145 -18.32 14.38 1.00
N GLU A 146 -19.57 13.92 1.12
CA GLU A 146 -19.94 12.70 1.82
C GLU A 146 -20.91 11.89 0.97
N TRP A 147 -20.78 10.57 1.04
CA TRP A 147 -21.72 9.62 0.47
C TRP A 147 -22.14 8.61 1.54
N SER A 148 -23.44 8.56 1.82
CA SER A 148 -24.03 7.65 2.79
C SER A 148 -25.41 7.21 2.28
N PRO A 149 -25.52 5.99 1.70
CA PRO A 149 -26.81 5.39 1.44
C PRO A 149 -27.53 5.15 2.78
N ARG A 150 -28.75 5.67 2.94
CA ARG A 150 -29.52 5.53 4.18
C ARG A 150 -29.78 4.05 4.46
N GLY A 151 -29.59 3.63 5.72
CA GLY A 151 -29.84 2.25 6.16
C GLY A 151 -28.72 1.25 5.82
N ALA A 152 -27.72 1.64 5.04
CA ALA A 152 -26.69 0.71 4.58
C ALA A 152 -25.45 0.68 5.49
N ILE A 153 -24.89 -0.53 5.62
CA ILE A 153 -23.62 -0.80 6.32
C ILE A 153 -22.58 -1.23 5.30
N PHE A 154 -21.39 -0.63 5.33
CA PHE A 154 -20.31 -1.04 4.43
C PHE A 154 -19.59 -2.27 4.97
N THR A 155 -19.56 -3.31 4.15
CA THR A 155 -18.93 -4.61 4.45
C THR A 155 -17.55 -4.74 3.82
N GLY A 156 -17.28 -4.03 2.71
CA GLY A 156 -15.98 -4.01 2.05
C GLY A 156 -15.88 -2.85 1.05
N PHE A 157 -14.66 -2.49 0.65
CA PHE A 157 -14.45 -1.48 -0.39
C PHE A 157 -13.06 -1.63 -1.02
N ALA A 158 -12.88 -1.06 -2.21
CA ALA A 158 -11.59 -0.96 -2.88
C ALA A 158 -11.45 0.43 -3.53
N VAL A 159 -10.31 1.10 -3.30
CA VAL A 159 -9.95 2.35 -3.98
C VAL A 159 -9.21 2.01 -5.27
N ASN A 160 -9.49 2.73 -6.35
CA ASN A 160 -8.82 2.50 -7.63
C ASN A 160 -7.35 2.92 -7.58
N SER A 161 -6.43 2.00 -7.85
CA SER A 161 -5.00 2.30 -7.98
C SER A 161 -4.65 3.13 -9.22
N ALA A 162 -5.46 3.03 -10.28
CA ALA A 162 -5.25 3.77 -11.51
C ALA A 162 -5.77 5.22 -11.41
N GLU A 163 -4.83 6.15 -11.38
CA GLU A 163 -5.06 7.59 -11.20
C GLU A 163 -6.07 8.23 -12.17
N ARG A 164 -6.18 7.68 -13.38
CA ARG A 164 -7.00 8.21 -14.48
C ARG A 164 -8.28 7.42 -14.70
N SER A 165 -8.56 6.40 -13.89
CA SER A 165 -9.78 5.62 -14.05
C SER A 165 -11.01 6.46 -13.69
N GLU A 166 -12.09 6.19 -14.40
CA GLU A 166 -13.40 6.76 -14.14
C GLU A 166 -13.96 6.26 -12.80
N ALA A 167 -13.85 4.95 -12.55
CA ALA A 167 -14.21 4.33 -11.29
C ALA A 167 -13.19 4.74 -10.22
N THR A 168 -13.63 5.44 -9.19
CA THR A 168 -12.75 5.87 -8.09
C THR A 168 -12.76 4.85 -6.96
N ILE A 169 -13.93 4.31 -6.62
CA ILE A 169 -14.11 3.43 -5.47
C ILE A 169 -15.18 2.38 -5.81
N ALA A 170 -14.97 1.13 -5.41
CA ALA A 170 -16.02 0.12 -5.33
C ALA A 170 -16.36 -0.12 -3.86
N VAL A 171 -17.65 -0.17 -3.49
CA VAL A 171 -18.11 -0.35 -2.11
C VAL A 171 -19.16 -1.46 -2.08
N SER A 172 -18.98 -2.45 -1.19
CA SER A 172 -20.01 -3.42 -0.83
C SER A 172 -20.83 -2.89 0.34
N LEU A 173 -22.14 -2.94 0.19
CA LEU A 173 -23.12 -2.53 1.18
C LEU A 173 -24.11 -3.66 1.47
N GLN A 174 -24.46 -3.78 2.75
CA GLN A 174 -25.57 -4.60 3.21
C GLN A 174 -26.77 -3.68 3.45
N LEU A 175 -27.86 -3.91 2.73
CA LEU A 175 -29.13 -3.16 2.81
C LEU A 175 -30.28 -4.16 2.77
N ASP A 176 -31.13 -4.18 3.80
CA ASP A 176 -32.33 -5.04 3.86
C ASP A 176 -32.04 -6.51 3.49
N GLU A 177 -30.99 -7.10 4.09
CA GLU A 177 -30.48 -8.48 3.84
C GLU A 177 -29.82 -8.70 2.47
N THR A 178 -29.90 -7.75 1.55
CA THR A 178 -29.22 -7.82 0.25
C THR A 178 -27.79 -7.28 0.33
N HIS A 179 -26.87 -7.97 -0.34
CA HIS A 179 -25.48 -7.52 -0.53
C HIS A 179 -25.33 -6.93 -1.92
N ILE A 180 -25.09 -5.63 -1.98
CA ILE A 180 -24.97 -4.87 -3.22
C ILE A 180 -23.57 -4.31 -3.32
N ILE A 181 -22.98 -4.35 -4.51
CA ILE A 181 -21.72 -3.66 -4.81
C ILE A 181 -22.02 -2.46 -5.68
N LYS A 182 -21.56 -1.28 -5.26
CA LYS A 182 -21.66 -0.02 -6.01
C LYS A 182 -20.28 0.46 -6.43
N MET A 183 -20.15 0.83 -7.70
CA MET A 183 -18.99 1.53 -8.21
C MET A 183 -19.28 3.03 -8.30
N LEU A 184 -18.40 3.83 -7.72
CA LEU A 184 -18.57 5.26 -7.56
C LEU A 184 -17.47 6.02 -8.30
N GLN A 185 -17.87 7.08 -8.99
CA GLN A 185 -17.00 8.10 -9.57
C GLN A 185 -16.97 9.33 -8.66
N LEU A 186 -15.79 9.77 -8.26
CA LEU A 186 -15.62 11.08 -7.63
C LEU A 186 -15.52 12.16 -8.73
N LYS A 187 -16.61 12.92 -8.90
CA LYS A 187 -16.69 14.05 -9.83
C LYS A 187 -16.25 15.33 -9.12
N CYS A 188 -15.57 16.20 -9.85
CA CYS A 188 -15.28 17.56 -9.43
C CYS A 188 -15.89 18.51 -10.46
N ASP A 189 -16.83 19.34 -10.01
CA ASP A 189 -17.45 20.36 -10.85
C ASP A 189 -16.45 21.51 -11.04
N SER A 190 -16.00 21.73 -12.28
CA SER A 190 -15.03 22.76 -12.61
C SER A 190 -15.50 24.18 -12.32
N SER A 191 -16.82 24.43 -12.28
CA SER A 191 -17.38 25.75 -12.05
C SER A 191 -17.45 26.10 -10.55
N THR A 192 -17.76 25.11 -9.71
CA THR A 192 -17.97 25.32 -8.26
C THR A 192 -16.81 24.81 -7.41
N GLY A 193 -15.92 23.97 -7.97
CA GLY A 193 -14.91 23.22 -7.23
C GLY A 193 -15.48 22.15 -6.29
N ARG A 194 -16.81 21.94 -6.30
CA ARG A 194 -17.47 20.97 -5.42
C ARG A 194 -17.24 19.56 -5.91
N HIS A 195 -17.02 18.67 -4.95
CA HIS A 195 -16.88 17.25 -5.20
C HIS A 195 -18.19 16.53 -4.93
N SER A 196 -18.49 15.49 -5.69
CA SER A 196 -19.66 14.64 -5.47
C SER A 196 -19.40 13.23 -5.99
N PHE A 197 -20.13 12.26 -5.43
CA PHE A 197 -20.11 10.90 -5.93
C PHE A 197 -21.24 10.67 -6.93
N GLY A 198 -20.88 10.19 -8.12
CA GLY A 198 -21.82 9.62 -9.07
C GLY A 198 -21.72 8.09 -9.05
N GLU A 199 -22.85 7.40 -9.08
CA GLU A 199 -22.88 5.95 -9.27
C GLU A 199 -22.65 5.62 -10.75
N ILE A 200 -21.69 4.73 -11.02
CA ILE A 200 -21.39 4.22 -12.37
C ILE A 200 -22.18 2.94 -12.61
N TYR A 201 -22.18 2.06 -11.60
CA TYR A 201 -22.70 0.71 -11.71
C TYR A 201 -23.11 0.16 -10.35
N SER A 202 -24.12 -0.72 -10.32
CA SER A 202 -24.60 -1.40 -9.12
C SER A 202 -25.08 -2.81 -9.46
N PHE A 203 -24.71 -3.80 -8.66
CA PHE A 203 -25.12 -5.20 -8.83
C PHE A 203 -25.13 -5.95 -7.50
N GLU A 204 -25.93 -6.99 -7.41
CA GLU A 204 -25.98 -7.88 -6.24
C GLU A 204 -24.85 -8.90 -6.28
N SER A 205 -24.18 -9.11 -5.16
CA SER A 205 -23.08 -10.07 -5.03
C SER A 205 -22.80 -10.38 -3.56
N GLY A 206 -22.64 -11.65 -3.23
CA GLY A 206 -22.17 -12.09 -1.91
C GLY A 206 -20.65 -11.91 -1.68
N MET A 207 -19.90 -11.53 -2.70
CA MET A 207 -18.48 -11.20 -2.60
C MET A 207 -18.26 -9.73 -2.21
N ILE A 208 -17.08 -9.41 -1.68
CA ILE A 208 -16.65 -8.06 -1.32
C ILE A 208 -15.55 -7.55 -2.26
N PRO A 209 -15.52 -6.24 -2.61
CA PRO A 209 -14.39 -5.62 -3.31
C PRO A 209 -13.10 -5.72 -2.48
N ILE A 210 -12.04 -6.22 -3.11
CA ILE A 210 -10.71 -6.32 -2.50
C ILE A 210 -9.72 -5.40 -3.21
N THR A 211 -9.76 -5.33 -4.55
CA THR A 211 -8.82 -4.53 -5.33
C THR A 211 -9.50 -3.98 -6.57
N LEU A 212 -9.22 -2.71 -6.88
CA LEU A 212 -9.72 -2.03 -8.06
C LEU A 212 -8.51 -1.41 -8.76
N ASP A 213 -8.20 -1.85 -9.97
CA ASP A 213 -7.05 -1.37 -10.75
C ASP A 213 -7.48 -1.08 -12.19
N GLY A 214 -7.62 0.21 -12.50
CA GLY A 214 -8.11 0.66 -13.80
C GLY A 214 -9.54 0.20 -14.04
N ASP A 215 -9.68 -0.70 -15.01
CA ASP A 215 -10.96 -1.31 -15.40
C ASP A 215 -11.21 -2.68 -14.74
N LEU A 216 -10.26 -3.20 -13.96
CA LEU A 216 -10.34 -4.51 -13.30
C LEU A 216 -10.75 -4.35 -11.83
N LEU A 217 -11.85 -5.00 -11.45
CA LEU A 217 -12.33 -5.15 -10.09
C LEU A 217 -12.15 -6.61 -9.66
N ALA A 218 -11.37 -6.82 -8.60
CA ALA A 218 -11.25 -8.10 -7.93
C ALA A 218 -12.20 -8.15 -6.73
N LEU A 219 -13.04 -9.17 -6.71
CA LEU A 219 -13.97 -9.48 -5.63
C LEU A 219 -13.53 -10.78 -4.95
N ALA A 220 -13.84 -10.95 -3.67
CA ALA A 220 -13.61 -12.21 -2.99
C ALA A 220 -14.71 -12.53 -1.99
N ASP A 221 -14.91 -13.82 -1.74
CA ASP A 221 -15.68 -14.30 -0.60
C ASP A 221 -14.78 -14.46 0.64
N VAL A 222 -15.41 -14.83 1.76
CA VAL A 222 -14.73 -15.12 3.03
C VAL A 222 -14.08 -16.51 3.09
N VAL A 223 -14.25 -17.34 2.04
CA VAL A 223 -13.88 -18.76 2.07
C VAL A 223 -12.81 -19.11 1.05
N SER A 224 -13.16 -19.20 -0.23
CA SER A 224 -12.28 -19.78 -1.25
C SER A 224 -12.31 -19.12 -2.63
N LYS A 225 -13.37 -18.41 -2.97
CA LYS A 225 -13.58 -17.85 -4.31
C LYS A 225 -13.13 -16.40 -4.41
N ALA A 226 -12.57 -16.06 -5.56
CA ALA A 226 -12.35 -14.70 -5.99
C ALA A 226 -12.81 -14.53 -7.44
N ALA A 227 -13.37 -13.38 -7.78
CA ALA A 227 -13.77 -13.05 -9.15
C ALA A 227 -12.95 -11.89 -9.67
N ILE A 228 -12.40 -12.02 -10.87
CA ILE A 228 -11.74 -10.92 -11.58
C ILE A 228 -12.71 -10.44 -12.65
N TRP A 229 -13.14 -9.19 -12.53
CA TRP A 229 -14.19 -8.64 -13.37
C TRP A 229 -13.71 -7.34 -14.03
N ASN A 230 -13.75 -7.30 -15.35
CA ASN A 230 -13.59 -6.06 -16.09
C ASN A 230 -14.94 -5.33 -16.14
N TRP A 231 -15.09 -4.33 -15.29
CA TRP A 231 -16.38 -3.68 -15.08
C TRP A 231 -16.87 -2.89 -16.29
N ARG A 232 -15.96 -2.47 -17.18
CA ARG A 232 -16.30 -1.73 -18.40
C ARG A 232 -16.87 -2.64 -19.49
N THR A 233 -16.28 -3.84 -19.64
CA THR A 233 -16.69 -4.80 -20.68
C THR A 233 -17.69 -5.84 -20.18
N GLY A 234 -17.90 -5.92 -18.86
CA GLY A 234 -18.72 -6.94 -18.22
C GLY A 234 -18.08 -8.33 -18.16
N ARG A 235 -16.90 -8.53 -18.75
CA ARG A 235 -16.24 -9.85 -18.80
C ARG A 235 -15.60 -10.20 -17.46
N TYR A 236 -15.72 -11.46 -17.04
CA TYR A 236 -15.16 -11.91 -15.76
C TYR A 236 -14.58 -13.33 -15.82
N ALA A 237 -13.83 -13.68 -14.78
CA ALA A 237 -13.36 -15.02 -14.52
C ALA A 237 -13.44 -15.34 -13.03
N LEU A 238 -13.64 -16.61 -12.70
CA LEU A 238 -13.71 -17.11 -11.32
C LEU A 238 -12.40 -17.84 -10.97
N LEU A 239 -11.82 -17.50 -9.83
CA LEU A 239 -10.67 -18.15 -9.22
C LEU A 239 -11.16 -18.92 -7.99
N GLU A 240 -10.80 -20.19 -7.87
CA GLU A 240 -11.22 -21.03 -6.74
C GLU A 240 -10.07 -21.95 -6.36
N HIS A 241 -9.87 -22.10 -5.06
CA HIS A 241 -8.97 -23.11 -4.50
C HIS A 241 -9.76 -24.13 -3.70
N ALA A 242 -9.21 -25.34 -3.57
CA ALA A 242 -9.81 -26.38 -2.74
C ALA A 242 -9.86 -25.93 -1.27
N ILE A 243 -11.01 -26.17 -0.63
CA ILE A 243 -11.19 -25.91 0.79
C ILE A 243 -10.55 -27.07 1.56
N ASP A 244 -9.60 -26.76 2.44
CA ASP A 244 -9.05 -27.75 3.34
C ASP A 244 -10.11 -28.18 4.36
N ASN A 245 -10.47 -29.47 4.37
CA ASN A 245 -11.56 -30.01 5.21
C ASN A 245 -11.40 -29.73 6.72
N HIS A 246 -10.18 -29.40 7.18
CA HIS A 246 -9.89 -29.13 8.58
C HIS A 246 -10.13 -27.67 8.99
N SER A 247 -10.39 -26.75 8.06
CA SER A 247 -10.48 -25.31 8.32
C SER A 247 -11.88 -24.72 8.26
N SER A 248 -12.95 -25.53 8.17
CA SER A 248 -14.32 -25.04 7.97
C SER A 248 -14.86 -24.10 9.07
N LEU A 249 -14.25 -24.10 10.26
CA LEU A 249 -14.60 -23.20 11.36
C LEU A 249 -13.78 -21.90 11.39
N GLN A 250 -12.74 -21.78 10.56
CA GLN A 250 -11.78 -20.68 10.64
C GLN A 250 -11.99 -19.72 9.47
N SER A 251 -12.02 -18.42 9.78
CA SER A 251 -12.08 -17.39 8.74
C SER A 251 -10.81 -17.44 7.89
N ASN A 252 -10.97 -17.44 6.56
CA ASN A 252 -9.89 -17.31 5.59
C ASN A 252 -10.14 -16.09 4.70
N ASP A 253 -10.46 -14.97 5.35
CA ASP A 253 -10.78 -13.71 4.69
C ASP A 253 -9.70 -13.34 3.67
N CYS A 254 -10.16 -12.94 2.48
CA CYS A 254 -9.27 -12.39 1.47
C CYS A 254 -8.86 -10.98 1.88
N MET A 255 -7.57 -10.77 2.11
CA MET A 255 -7.04 -9.47 2.53
C MET A 255 -6.62 -8.62 1.34
N GLN A 256 -6.07 -9.24 0.30
CA GLN A 256 -5.53 -8.53 -0.86
C GLN A 256 -5.54 -9.41 -2.12
N ILE A 257 -5.72 -8.78 -3.28
CA ILE A 257 -5.51 -9.44 -4.58
C ILE A 257 -4.53 -8.57 -5.37
N VAL A 258 -3.44 -9.15 -5.84
CA VAL A 258 -2.40 -8.42 -6.58
C VAL A 258 -2.39 -8.90 -8.02
N PHE A 259 -2.61 -7.98 -8.96
CA PHE A 259 -2.38 -8.20 -10.38
C PHE A 259 -0.87 -8.15 -10.66
N ALA A 260 -0.27 -9.32 -10.85
CA ALA A 260 1.17 -9.49 -11.08
C ALA A 260 1.45 -9.80 -12.56
N HIS A 261 2.71 -10.05 -12.91
CA HIS A 261 3.07 -10.37 -14.29
C HIS A 261 2.39 -11.67 -14.73
N GLU A 262 1.42 -11.55 -15.65
CA GLU A 262 0.65 -12.66 -16.24
C GLU A 262 0.02 -13.61 -15.21
N SER A 263 -0.22 -13.09 -14.00
CA SER A 263 -0.73 -13.87 -12.89
C SER A 263 -1.53 -13.00 -11.93
N VAL A 264 -2.33 -13.66 -11.11
CA VAL A 264 -3.09 -13.04 -10.03
C VAL A 264 -2.69 -13.74 -8.74
N LEU A 265 -2.18 -12.98 -7.77
CA LEU A 265 -1.86 -13.48 -6.44
C LEU A 265 -3.01 -13.13 -5.49
N VAL A 266 -3.73 -14.14 -5.03
CA VAL A 266 -4.80 -14.01 -4.03
C VAL A 266 -4.20 -14.26 -2.66
N VAL A 267 -4.31 -13.27 -1.77
CA VAL A 267 -3.72 -13.24 -0.43
C VAL A 267 -4.84 -13.33 0.60
N ARG A 268 -4.87 -14.44 1.33
CA ARG A 268 -5.85 -14.73 2.37
C ARG A 268 -5.18 -14.85 3.72
N ALA A 269 -5.96 -14.79 4.81
CA ALA A 269 -5.47 -14.73 6.19
C ALA A 269 -4.44 -15.80 6.61
N ARG A 270 -4.29 -16.88 5.84
CA ARG A 270 -3.43 -18.01 6.18
C ARG A 270 -2.55 -18.50 5.04
N ALA A 271 -2.81 -18.02 3.83
CA ALA A 271 -2.22 -18.57 2.63
C ALA A 271 -2.28 -17.61 1.46
N ILE A 272 -1.35 -17.81 0.55
CA ILE A 272 -1.33 -17.19 -0.77
C ILE A 272 -1.57 -18.24 -1.84
N HIS A 273 -2.29 -17.83 -2.88
CA HIS A 273 -2.62 -18.66 -4.03
C HIS A 273 -2.27 -17.88 -5.29
N LEU A 274 -1.34 -18.41 -6.09
CA LEU A 274 -0.99 -17.85 -7.38
C LEU A 274 -1.85 -18.52 -8.46
N TYR A 275 -2.49 -17.71 -9.29
CA TYR A 275 -3.24 -18.15 -10.47
C TYR A 275 -2.55 -17.59 -11.71
N ALA A 276 -2.59 -18.33 -12.83
CA ALA A 276 -2.35 -17.73 -14.13
C ALA A 276 -3.39 -16.63 -14.38
N PHE A 277 -3.03 -15.56 -15.09
CA PHE A 277 -4.01 -14.51 -15.39
C PHE A 277 -5.13 -15.08 -16.26
N PRO A 278 -6.39 -15.07 -15.80
CA PRO A 278 -7.45 -15.78 -16.49
C PRO A 278 -7.90 -15.01 -17.73
N THR A 279 -8.31 -15.75 -18.77
CA THR A 279 -9.04 -15.16 -19.90
C THR A 279 -10.44 -14.78 -19.41
N LEU A 280 -10.76 -13.49 -19.46
CA LEU A 280 -12.08 -13.02 -19.02
C LEU A 280 -13.16 -13.41 -20.05
N GLU A 281 -14.24 -14.04 -19.60
CA GLU A 281 -15.36 -14.48 -20.45
C GLU A 281 -16.55 -13.51 -20.31
N PRO A 282 -17.35 -13.30 -21.38
CA PRO A 282 -18.60 -12.55 -21.25
C PRO A 282 -19.58 -13.28 -20.31
N PRO A 283 -20.48 -12.54 -19.64
CA PRO A 283 -21.48 -13.17 -18.79
C PRO A 283 -22.40 -14.05 -19.64
N ARG A 284 -22.46 -15.33 -19.30
CA ARG A 284 -23.35 -16.29 -19.96
C ARG A 284 -24.77 -16.02 -19.49
N THR A 285 -25.70 -15.87 -20.43
CA THR A 285 -27.13 -15.61 -20.16
C THR A 285 -27.89 -16.86 -19.70
N GLY A 286 -27.24 -17.78 -18.99
CA GLY A 286 -27.81 -19.03 -18.50
C GLY A 286 -27.22 -19.42 -17.14
N GLU A 287 -27.75 -20.46 -16.51
CA GLU A 287 -27.35 -20.90 -15.15
C GLU A 287 -25.93 -21.50 -15.07
N ASP A 288 -25.24 -21.66 -16.20
CA ASP A 288 -23.87 -22.21 -16.22
C ASP A 288 -22.87 -21.18 -15.66
N GLN A 289 -22.47 -21.40 -14.41
CA GLN A 289 -21.35 -20.68 -13.80
C GLN A 289 -20.07 -20.88 -14.63
N PRO A 290 -19.24 -19.84 -14.81
CA PRO A 290 -17.99 -19.98 -15.52
C PRO A 290 -17.08 -20.97 -14.78
N ARG A 291 -16.27 -21.67 -15.56
CA ARG A 291 -15.31 -22.63 -15.03
C ARG A 291 -14.33 -21.90 -14.11
N ALA A 292 -14.25 -22.36 -12.85
CA ALA A 292 -13.29 -21.82 -11.92
C ALA A 292 -11.86 -22.22 -12.29
N HIS A 293 -10.95 -21.26 -12.31
CA HIS A 293 -9.52 -21.47 -12.47
C HIS A 293 -8.92 -21.93 -11.15
N GLN A 294 -8.11 -23.00 -11.19
CA GLN A 294 -7.38 -23.52 -10.04
C GLN A 294 -6.03 -22.80 -9.86
N PRO A 295 -5.51 -22.71 -8.63
CA PRO A 295 -4.20 -22.12 -8.39
C PRO A 295 -3.10 -22.98 -9.02
N ILE A 296 -2.09 -22.32 -9.61
CA ILE A 296 -0.89 -22.94 -10.17
C ILE A 296 0.20 -23.17 -9.09
N ALA A 297 0.15 -22.40 -8.00
CA ALA A 297 0.99 -22.57 -6.83
C ALA A 297 0.30 -22.02 -5.58
N HIS A 298 0.67 -22.53 -4.40
CA HIS A 298 0.16 -22.03 -3.12
C HIS A 298 1.22 -22.15 -2.04
N HIS A 299 1.08 -21.35 -0.98
CA HIS A 299 1.90 -21.46 0.22
C HIS A 299 1.08 -20.99 1.43
N SER A 300 1.15 -21.71 2.54
CA SER A 300 0.51 -21.32 3.80
C SER A 300 1.55 -20.79 4.78
N PHE A 301 1.22 -19.67 5.43
CA PHE A 301 2.02 -19.07 6.49
C PHE A 301 1.58 -19.52 7.89
N GLY A 302 0.57 -20.39 8.00
CA GLY A 302 -0.03 -20.76 9.27
C GLY A 302 -1.04 -19.69 9.74
N TRP A 303 -0.94 -19.26 10.99
CA TRP A 303 -1.80 -18.21 11.54
C TRP A 303 -1.15 -16.84 11.35
N VAL A 304 -1.93 -15.91 10.83
CA VAL A 304 -1.44 -14.57 10.52
C VAL A 304 -2.43 -13.52 11.02
N ASP A 305 -1.90 -12.56 11.77
CA ASP A 305 -2.68 -11.45 12.32
C ASP A 305 -2.95 -10.37 11.27
N GLY A 306 -2.03 -10.19 10.32
CA GLY A 306 -2.20 -9.26 9.21
C GLY A 306 -1.12 -9.46 8.14
N GLU A 307 -1.48 -9.21 6.88
CA GLU A 307 -0.57 -9.34 5.74
C GLU A 307 -0.65 -8.12 4.84
N SER A 308 0.45 -7.87 4.14
CA SER A 308 0.52 -6.90 3.06
C SER A 308 1.46 -7.40 1.98
N VAL A 309 0.99 -7.43 0.75
CA VAL A 309 1.81 -7.73 -0.42
C VAL A 309 2.03 -6.45 -1.21
N ALA A 310 3.28 -6.22 -1.59
CA ALA A 310 3.64 -5.12 -2.46
C ALA A 310 4.58 -5.60 -3.56
N ILE A 311 4.39 -5.07 -4.76
CA ILE A 311 5.39 -5.16 -5.82
C ILE A 311 6.45 -4.12 -5.49
N CYS A 312 7.63 -4.56 -5.08
CA CYS A 312 8.71 -3.69 -4.60
C CYS A 312 9.89 -3.71 -5.60
N PRO A 313 9.87 -2.87 -6.65
CA PRO A 313 10.94 -2.83 -7.64
C PRO A 313 12.32 -2.56 -7.04
N PHE A 314 12.38 -1.83 -5.93
CA PHE A 314 13.60 -1.18 -5.44
C PHE A 314 14.32 -1.92 -4.32
N ILE A 315 13.80 -3.06 -3.86
CA ILE A 315 14.53 -3.94 -2.93
C ILE A 315 15.69 -4.65 -3.67
N TYR A 316 15.57 -4.80 -4.99
CA TYR A 316 16.57 -5.45 -5.82
C TYR A 316 17.40 -4.43 -6.58
N ASN A 317 18.63 -4.24 -6.14
CA ASN A 317 19.64 -3.44 -6.84
C ASN A 317 20.21 -4.25 -8.02
N SER A 318 19.34 -4.67 -8.94
CA SER A 318 19.69 -5.53 -10.05
C SER A 318 19.98 -4.70 -11.29
N SER A 319 21.20 -4.19 -11.37
CA SER A 319 21.77 -3.70 -12.62
C SER A 319 22.02 -4.84 -13.65
N SER A 320 21.62 -6.09 -13.34
CA SER A 320 22.06 -7.27 -14.08
C SER A 320 20.96 -8.26 -14.50
N SER A 321 19.74 -8.19 -13.96
CA SER A 321 18.69 -9.15 -14.32
C SER A 321 18.03 -8.75 -15.64
N LYS A 322 18.24 -9.58 -16.66
CA LYS A 322 17.53 -9.53 -17.95
C LYS A 322 16.03 -9.87 -17.84
N ASN A 323 15.53 -10.22 -16.65
CA ASN A 323 14.15 -10.61 -16.45
C ASN A 323 13.23 -9.39 -16.65
N ALA A 324 12.15 -9.60 -17.41
CA ALA A 324 11.24 -8.53 -17.80
C ALA A 324 10.27 -8.10 -16.68
N TRP A 325 10.22 -8.80 -15.54
CA TRP A 325 9.28 -8.53 -14.46
C TRP A 325 9.92 -8.55 -13.07
N LEU A 326 9.20 -7.95 -12.11
CA LEU A 326 9.68 -7.65 -10.77
C LEU A 326 9.27 -8.73 -9.75
N PRO A 327 10.10 -8.96 -8.71
CA PRO A 327 9.72 -9.81 -7.58
C PRO A 327 8.57 -9.23 -6.77
N LEU A 328 7.82 -10.11 -6.10
CA LEU A 328 6.74 -9.73 -5.18
C LEU A 328 7.25 -9.85 -3.75
N SER A 329 7.09 -8.81 -2.94
CA SER A 329 7.44 -8.81 -1.53
C SER A 329 6.19 -8.94 -0.68
N ILE A 330 6.23 -9.85 0.28
CA ILE A 330 5.09 -10.23 1.11
C ILE A 330 5.49 -10.00 2.55
N LEU A 331 4.87 -9.02 3.20
CA LEU A 331 5.07 -8.75 4.62
C LEU A 331 3.97 -9.45 5.42
N VAL A 332 4.38 -10.38 6.27
CA VAL A 332 3.51 -11.25 7.06
C VAL A 332 3.71 -10.92 8.54
N ARG A 333 2.62 -10.69 9.26
CA ARG A 333 2.61 -10.63 10.72
C ARG A 333 2.08 -11.94 11.26
N GLY A 334 2.96 -12.91 11.49
CA GLY A 334 2.57 -14.19 12.05
C GLY A 334 1.89 -14.02 13.41
N GLU A 335 0.82 -14.77 13.63
CA GLU A 335 0.25 -15.02 14.94
C GLU A 335 0.83 -16.35 15.45
N SER A 336 1.28 -16.38 16.70
CA SER A 336 1.76 -17.63 17.31
C SER A 336 0.57 -18.48 17.72
N ASP A 337 0.43 -19.67 17.12
CA ASP A 337 -0.51 -20.74 17.49
C ASP A 337 -0.37 -21.16 18.94
N ASP A 338 0.82 -20.95 19.51
CA ASP A 338 1.07 -21.21 20.92
C ASP A 338 0.61 -20.00 21.76
N PRO A 339 -0.51 -20.11 22.51
CA PRO A 339 -0.94 -19.07 23.43
C PRO A 339 0.06 -18.86 24.58
N TRP A 340 0.98 -19.79 24.79
CA TRP A 340 2.01 -19.78 25.85
C TRP A 340 3.39 -19.36 25.36
N ALA A 341 3.62 -19.27 24.04
CA ALA A 341 4.89 -18.80 23.50
C ALA A 341 5.10 -17.33 23.86
N SER A 342 6.30 -17.07 24.38
CA SER A 342 6.77 -15.78 24.89
C SER A 342 6.63 -14.64 23.87
N ASP A 343 6.37 -13.44 24.41
CA ASP A 343 6.13 -12.08 23.90
C ASP A 343 6.74 -11.59 22.56
N ILE A 344 7.55 -12.39 21.87
CA ILE A 344 8.26 -12.00 20.64
C ILE A 344 7.48 -12.49 19.43
N HIS A 345 6.71 -11.57 18.84
CA HIS A 345 6.19 -11.73 17.49
C HIS A 345 7.20 -11.21 16.48
N ASN A 346 7.14 -11.71 15.26
CA ASN A 346 7.97 -11.21 14.17
C ASN A 346 7.09 -10.75 13.02
N LEU A 347 7.47 -9.62 12.43
CA LEU A 347 7.12 -9.28 11.07
C LEU A 347 8.14 -9.94 10.16
N GLU A 348 7.65 -10.77 9.25
CA GLU A 348 8.44 -11.57 8.34
C GLU A 348 8.27 -11.04 6.92
N LEU A 349 9.37 -10.69 6.27
CA LEU A 349 9.37 -10.32 4.86
C LEU A 349 9.74 -11.56 4.05
N TYR A 350 8.83 -11.98 3.19
CA TYR A 350 9.03 -13.01 2.19
C TYR A 350 9.17 -12.39 0.80
N THR A 351 9.82 -13.10 -0.11
CA THR A 351 9.94 -12.68 -1.51
C THR A 351 9.65 -13.83 -2.45
N LEU A 352 8.80 -13.55 -3.45
CA LEU A 352 8.57 -14.41 -4.60
C LEU A 352 9.41 -13.89 -5.77
N GLU A 353 10.46 -14.63 -6.09
CA GLU A 353 11.35 -14.30 -7.20
C GLU A 353 10.71 -14.66 -8.55
N PRO A 354 10.92 -13.85 -9.61
CA PRO A 354 10.62 -14.23 -10.98
C PRO A 354 11.22 -15.60 -11.32
N ASN A 355 10.43 -16.49 -11.93
CA ASN A 355 10.96 -17.76 -12.42
C ASN A 355 11.73 -17.52 -13.74
N PRO A 356 13.08 -17.68 -13.75
CA PRO A 356 13.87 -17.43 -14.96
C PRO A 356 13.59 -18.43 -16.09
N SER A 357 12.93 -19.55 -15.79
CA SER A 357 12.54 -20.57 -16.77
C SER A 357 11.16 -20.30 -17.39
N TYR A 358 10.44 -19.27 -16.93
CA TYR A 358 9.14 -18.92 -17.47
C TYR A 358 9.32 -18.23 -18.84
N SER A 359 8.86 -18.90 -19.90
CA SER A 359 8.75 -18.33 -21.24
C SER A 359 7.29 -18.19 -21.61
N LYS A 360 6.93 -17.02 -22.16
CA LYS A 360 5.57 -16.75 -22.64
C LYS A 360 5.27 -17.45 -23.95
N GLU A 361 6.28 -17.68 -24.79
CA GLU A 361 6.06 -18.16 -26.15
C GLU A 361 5.67 -19.65 -26.13
N PRO A 362 4.43 -19.99 -26.50
CA PRO A 362 4.10 -21.38 -26.78
C PRO A 362 4.90 -21.77 -28.02
N GLU A 363 5.97 -22.55 -27.84
CA GLU A 363 6.70 -23.12 -28.97
C GLU A 363 5.68 -23.84 -29.87
N SER A 364 5.55 -23.31 -31.08
CA SER A 364 4.50 -23.61 -32.04
C SER A 364 4.31 -25.11 -32.22
N GLY A 365 3.24 -25.66 -31.64
CA GLY A 365 2.65 -26.93 -32.06
C GLY A 365 2.85 -28.16 -31.17
N THR A 366 3.50 -28.06 -30.00
CA THR A 366 3.63 -29.22 -29.10
C THR A 366 2.82 -29.00 -27.83
N GLU A 367 1.70 -29.72 -27.69
CA GLU A 367 0.74 -29.64 -26.57
C GLU A 367 1.29 -30.15 -25.21
N SER A 368 2.61 -30.11 -24.97
CA SER A 368 3.18 -30.44 -23.67
C SER A 368 2.97 -29.27 -22.70
N SER A 369 1.84 -29.32 -21.99
CA SER A 369 1.34 -28.36 -21.01
C SER A 369 2.19 -28.26 -19.74
N SER A 370 3.48 -27.92 -19.83
CA SER A 370 4.22 -27.52 -18.64
C SER A 370 3.77 -26.11 -18.23
N THR A 371 2.82 -26.05 -17.30
CA THR A 371 2.35 -24.80 -16.67
C THR A 371 3.41 -24.27 -15.71
N ALA A 372 4.57 -23.88 -16.22
CA ALA A 372 5.59 -23.24 -15.42
C ALA A 372 5.01 -21.98 -14.77
N SER A 373 5.16 -21.83 -13.45
CA SER A 373 4.72 -20.64 -12.73
C SER A 373 5.62 -19.44 -13.07
N PRO A 374 5.07 -18.22 -13.26
CA PRO A 374 5.87 -17.01 -13.49
C PRO A 374 6.71 -16.59 -12.27
N TYR A 375 6.42 -17.15 -11.10
CA TYR A 375 7.16 -16.92 -9.86
C TYR A 375 7.60 -18.25 -9.21
N LEU A 376 8.74 -18.23 -8.54
CA LEU A 376 9.27 -19.36 -7.79
C LEU A 376 8.53 -19.53 -6.46
N PHE A 377 8.04 -20.73 -6.20
CA PHE A 377 7.38 -21.12 -4.94
C PHE A 377 8.18 -22.20 -4.22
N PRO A 378 8.16 -22.24 -2.87
CA PRO A 378 7.49 -21.30 -1.96
C PRO A 378 8.19 -19.92 -1.87
N PRO A 379 7.53 -18.87 -1.34
CA PRO A 379 8.19 -17.61 -1.01
C PRO A 379 9.40 -17.81 -0.11
N GLN A 380 10.47 -17.07 -0.38
CA GLN A 380 11.70 -17.11 0.43
C GLN A 380 11.65 -16.06 1.54
N LEU A 381 11.81 -16.46 2.79
CA LEU A 381 11.99 -15.54 3.91
C LEU A 381 13.31 -14.77 3.75
N THR A 382 13.24 -13.45 3.65
CA THR A 382 14.40 -12.56 3.47
C THR A 382 14.76 -11.79 4.74
N ASN A 383 13.77 -11.34 5.51
CA ASN A 383 14.01 -10.57 6.74
C ASN A 383 12.99 -10.86 7.84
N ARG A 384 13.42 -10.60 9.08
CA ARG A 384 12.57 -10.64 10.28
C ARG A 384 12.75 -9.36 11.08
N VAL A 385 11.66 -8.78 11.56
CA VAL A 385 11.64 -7.62 12.44
C VAL A 385 10.87 -7.97 13.70
N PRO A 386 11.49 -7.89 14.89
CA PRO A 386 10.78 -8.17 16.13
C PRO A 386 9.67 -7.14 16.36
N CYS A 387 8.54 -7.62 16.87
CA CYS A 387 7.32 -6.89 17.13
C CYS A 387 6.74 -7.38 18.47
N LEU A 388 6.20 -6.48 19.27
CA LEU A 388 5.47 -6.83 20.50
C LEU A 388 4.12 -7.48 20.18
N ARG A 389 3.77 -8.49 20.98
CA ARG A 389 2.44 -9.09 21.00
C ARG A 389 1.46 -8.21 21.80
N GLY A 390 0.23 -8.09 21.32
CA GLY A 390 -0.80 -7.32 22.03
C GLY A 390 -2.16 -7.35 21.34
N SER A 391 -3.18 -6.78 22.00
CA SER A 391 -4.51 -6.66 21.40
C SER A 391 -4.48 -5.58 20.34
N LEU A 392 -4.58 -5.97 19.07
CA LEU A 392 -4.61 -5.06 17.93
C LEU A 392 -6.03 -4.90 17.40
N ARG A 393 -6.56 -3.66 17.48
CA ARG A 393 -7.75 -3.30 16.69
C ARG A 393 -7.39 -3.05 15.23
N CYS A 394 -6.25 -2.41 14.99
CA CYS A 394 -5.71 -2.22 13.65
C CYS A 394 -4.68 -3.30 13.33
N LYS A 395 -5.15 -4.38 12.69
CA LYS A 395 -4.33 -5.52 12.28
C LYS A 395 -3.45 -5.25 11.06
N GLN A 396 -3.76 -4.18 10.33
CA GLN A 396 -3.11 -3.82 9.08
C GLN A 396 -1.59 -3.66 9.25
N VAL A 397 -0.87 -4.14 8.24
CA VAL A 397 0.52 -3.81 7.96
C VAL A 397 0.54 -3.22 6.55
N VAL A 398 1.45 -2.31 6.25
CA VAL A 398 1.59 -1.78 4.89
C VAL A 398 3.04 -1.83 4.48
N LEU A 399 3.33 -2.53 3.40
CA LEU A 399 4.62 -2.52 2.73
C LEU A 399 4.56 -1.56 1.53
N GLY A 400 5.48 -0.60 1.52
CA GLY A 400 5.72 0.30 0.41
C GLY A 400 6.56 -0.35 -0.70
N ARG A 401 6.37 0.13 -1.93
CA ARG A 401 7.12 -0.27 -3.12
C ARG A 401 8.62 0.04 -3.07
N PHE A 402 9.06 0.98 -2.23
CA PHE A 402 10.48 1.29 -1.99
C PHE A 402 11.06 0.54 -0.78
N GLY A 403 10.34 -0.46 -0.27
CA GLY A 403 10.82 -1.37 0.77
C GLY A 403 10.73 -0.80 2.19
N THR A 404 9.93 0.25 2.40
CA THR A 404 9.60 0.71 3.75
C THR A 404 8.30 0.06 4.21
N ALA A 405 8.18 -0.24 5.50
CA ALA A 405 6.95 -0.78 6.06
C ALA A 405 6.48 0.01 7.28
N VAL A 406 5.17 0.01 7.45
CA VAL A 406 4.46 0.74 8.50
C VAL A 406 3.49 -0.19 9.18
N TRP A 407 3.43 -0.12 10.51
CA TRP A 407 2.44 -0.86 11.27
C TRP A 407 2.10 -0.24 12.61
N ILE A 408 0.95 -0.63 13.16
CA ILE A 408 0.60 -0.32 14.55
C ILE A 408 1.18 -1.42 15.44
N GLN A 409 1.95 -1.00 16.42
CA GLN A 409 2.42 -1.77 17.55
C GLN A 409 1.37 -1.65 18.67
N PRO A 410 0.77 -2.76 19.13
CA PRO A 410 -0.21 -2.70 20.20
C PRO A 410 0.43 -2.26 21.51
N ARG A 411 -0.44 -1.92 22.47
CA ARG A 411 -0.05 -1.83 23.88
C ARG A 411 0.44 -3.21 24.33
N ASP A 412 1.44 -3.19 25.20
CA ASP A 412 1.89 -4.41 25.87
C ASP A 412 0.70 -5.08 26.55
N ARG A 413 0.62 -6.42 26.48
CA ARG A 413 -0.50 -7.15 27.08
C ARG A 413 -0.47 -6.89 28.57
N PHE A 414 -1.43 -6.08 29.02
CA PHE A 414 -1.62 -5.91 30.45
C PHE A 414 -2.06 -7.25 31.04
N ILE A 415 -1.20 -7.85 31.88
CA ILE A 415 -1.45 -9.12 32.59
C ILE A 415 -2.77 -9.03 33.41
N GLY A 416 -3.23 -7.81 33.73
CA GLY A 416 -4.48 -7.56 34.44
C GLY A 416 -5.76 -8.09 33.76
N GLY A 417 -5.75 -8.42 32.46
CA GLY A 417 -6.93 -9.01 31.79
C GLY A 417 -7.32 -10.39 32.32
N LEU A 418 -6.39 -11.15 32.90
CA LEU A 418 -6.64 -12.43 33.55
C LEU A 418 -6.91 -12.30 35.06
N LEU A 419 -6.72 -11.09 35.61
CA LEU A 419 -6.85 -10.78 37.03
C LEU A 419 -8.08 -9.90 37.27
N ALA A 420 -9.22 -10.29 36.68
CA ALA A 420 -10.49 -9.56 36.80
C ALA A 420 -10.92 -9.30 38.25
N ASP A 421 -10.38 -10.07 39.21
CA ASP A 421 -10.67 -9.96 40.65
C ASP A 421 -9.63 -9.16 41.46
N ILE A 422 -8.52 -8.70 40.87
CA ILE A 422 -7.54 -7.87 41.59
C ILE A 422 -7.91 -6.40 41.41
N ALA A 423 -8.02 -5.69 42.54
CA ALA A 423 -8.32 -4.26 42.54
C ALA A 423 -7.39 -3.50 41.58
N VAL A 424 -7.98 -2.75 40.64
CA VAL A 424 -7.29 -2.00 39.57
C VAL A 424 -6.15 -1.11 40.09
N ASN A 425 -6.24 -0.66 41.33
CA ASN A 425 -5.22 0.18 41.99
C ASN A 425 -3.92 -0.57 42.34
N LEU A 426 -3.93 -1.91 42.36
CA LEU A 426 -2.75 -2.73 42.70
C LEU A 426 -1.95 -3.13 41.47
N VAL A 427 -2.49 -2.96 40.26
CA VAL A 427 -1.79 -3.29 39.04
C VAL A 427 -1.16 -2.02 38.50
N PRO A 428 0.19 -1.91 38.45
CA PRO A 428 0.86 -0.70 37.98
C PRO A 428 0.37 -0.40 36.57
N SER A 429 -0.23 0.77 36.36
CA SER A 429 -0.71 1.18 35.04
C SER A 429 0.47 1.18 34.08
N SER A 430 0.49 0.25 33.13
CA SER A 430 1.44 0.30 32.03
C SER A 430 1.07 1.53 31.21
N ASN A 431 1.89 2.57 31.27
CA ASN A 431 1.76 3.77 30.43
C ASN A 431 2.12 3.47 28.96
N ALA A 432 2.17 2.20 28.54
CA ALA A 432 2.46 1.83 27.16
C ALA A 432 1.24 2.13 26.28
N HIS A 433 1.36 3.17 25.46
CA HIS A 433 0.36 3.51 24.46
C HIS A 433 0.59 2.71 23.16
N GLU A 434 -0.46 2.59 22.34
CA GLU A 434 -0.31 2.08 20.97
C GLU A 434 0.69 2.99 20.24
N SER A 435 1.56 2.41 19.42
CA SER A 435 2.56 3.20 18.72
C SER A 435 2.67 2.83 17.25
N LEU A 436 2.95 3.83 16.42
CA LEU A 436 3.17 3.68 15.00
C LEU A 436 4.66 3.42 14.79
N VAL A 437 4.95 2.30 14.14
CA VAL A 437 6.32 1.84 13.91
C VAL A 437 6.59 1.80 12.42
N LEU A 438 7.81 2.20 12.07
CA LEU A 438 8.33 2.25 10.71
C LEU A 438 9.62 1.45 10.62
N THR A 439 9.83 0.81 9.47
CA THR A 439 11.15 0.26 9.14
C THR A 439 11.44 0.39 7.66
N ALA A 440 12.71 0.35 7.30
CA ALA A 440 13.17 0.23 5.93
C ALA A 440 13.92 -1.10 5.82
N PHE A 441 13.43 -2.00 4.98
CA PHE A 441 14.08 -3.27 4.68
C PHE A 441 15.36 -3.04 3.87
N PRO A 442 16.30 -4.01 3.85
CA PRO A 442 17.55 -3.88 3.12
C PRO A 442 17.30 -3.48 1.66
N GLY A 443 18.03 -2.47 1.21
CA GLY A 443 17.83 -1.88 -0.11
C GLY A 443 18.36 -0.45 -0.14
N SER A 444 17.85 0.37 -1.06
CA SER A 444 18.40 1.71 -1.28
C SER A 444 18.19 2.67 -0.10
N LEU A 445 17.12 2.48 0.68
CA LEU A 445 16.78 3.27 1.87
C LEU A 445 17.38 2.73 3.17
N ASN A 446 17.94 1.52 3.13
CA ASN A 446 18.68 0.90 4.22
C ASN A 446 19.84 0.08 3.64
N PRO A 447 20.96 0.73 3.26
CA PRO A 447 22.08 0.06 2.60
C PRO A 447 22.83 -0.95 3.48
N GLY A 448 22.34 -1.20 4.70
CA GLY A 448 23.06 -1.91 5.75
C GLY A 448 24.16 -1.03 6.32
N THR A 449 24.43 -1.17 7.62
CA THR A 449 25.57 -0.53 8.27
C THR A 449 26.85 -1.13 7.70
N GLY A 450 27.35 -0.52 6.61
CA GLY A 450 28.66 -0.72 6.00
C GLY A 450 29.17 -2.16 6.03
N ALA A 451 29.01 -2.87 4.92
CA ALA A 451 29.88 -3.98 4.56
C ALA A 451 31.33 -3.49 4.48
N LYS A 452 31.96 -3.20 5.62
CA LYS A 452 33.40 -3.04 5.72
C LYS A 452 33.96 -4.38 5.28
N ALA A 453 34.70 -4.33 4.17
CA ALA A 453 35.16 -5.47 3.39
C ALA A 453 35.58 -6.64 4.29
N GLY A 454 34.78 -7.72 4.28
CA GLY A 454 35.19 -9.02 4.83
C GLY A 454 34.30 -9.66 5.90
N LYS A 455 33.31 -8.98 6.48
CA LYS A 455 32.37 -9.63 7.43
C LYS A 455 30.91 -9.36 7.05
N GLN A 456 30.26 -10.38 6.53
CA GLN A 456 28.84 -10.37 6.15
C GLN A 456 27.98 -10.40 7.44
N THR A 457 27.98 -9.31 8.19
CA THR A 457 27.02 -9.14 9.29
C THR A 457 25.67 -8.82 8.66
N THR A 458 24.71 -9.74 8.80
CA THR A 458 23.31 -9.50 8.46
C THR A 458 22.84 -8.27 9.23
N ALA A 459 22.61 -7.16 8.53
CA ALA A 459 22.11 -5.94 9.17
C ALA A 459 20.76 -6.26 9.82
N VAL A 460 20.70 -6.14 11.14
CA VAL A 460 19.46 -6.36 11.88
C VAL A 460 18.48 -5.24 11.51
N VAL A 461 17.36 -5.61 10.90
CA VAL A 461 16.29 -4.67 10.57
C VAL A 461 15.48 -4.44 11.85
N VAL A 462 15.40 -3.17 12.28
CA VAL A 462 14.73 -2.80 13.53
C VAL A 462 13.57 -1.85 13.20
N GLY A 463 12.41 -2.13 13.78
CA GLY A 463 11.27 -1.22 13.76
C GLY A 463 11.53 -0.01 14.66
N ARG A 464 11.26 1.19 14.14
CA ARG A 464 11.41 2.45 14.87
C ARG A 464 10.04 3.03 15.18
N LYS A 465 9.76 3.20 16.47
CA LYS A 465 8.59 3.96 16.92
C LYS A 465 8.74 5.41 16.49
N ILE A 466 7.76 5.94 15.77
CA ILE A 466 7.77 7.32 15.29
C ILE A 466 6.64 8.16 15.87
N TYR A 467 5.53 7.54 16.26
CA TYR A 467 4.39 8.28 16.78
C TYR A 467 3.69 7.44 17.85
N GLU A 468 3.30 8.08 18.94
CA GLU A 468 2.63 7.45 20.07
C GLU A 468 1.19 7.92 20.15
N ASN A 469 0.28 7.00 20.47
CA ASN A 469 -1.12 7.33 20.65
C ASN A 469 -1.35 7.95 22.03
N GLU A 470 -1.11 9.25 22.13
CA GLU A 470 -1.34 10.05 23.35
C GLU A 470 -2.82 10.06 23.77
N PHE A 471 -3.72 9.77 22.83
CA PHE A 471 -5.13 9.69 23.11
C PHE A 471 -5.44 8.30 23.62
N ASN A 472 -6.20 8.18 24.71
CA ASN A 472 -6.67 6.89 25.21
C ASN A 472 -7.76 6.27 24.31
N THR A 473 -7.69 6.50 23.01
CA THR A 473 -8.48 5.85 21.98
C THR A 473 -7.62 4.78 21.30
N SER A 474 -8.23 3.86 20.56
CA SER A 474 -7.47 2.92 19.74
C SER A 474 -7.48 3.36 18.29
N TRP A 475 -6.37 3.13 17.59
CA TRP A 475 -6.37 3.21 16.13
C TRP A 475 -7.07 1.99 15.55
N THR A 476 -7.91 2.25 14.55
CA THR A 476 -8.78 1.24 13.92
C THR A 476 -8.37 0.98 12.48
N SER A 477 -7.76 1.96 11.81
CA SER A 477 -7.27 1.84 10.43
C SER A 477 -6.07 2.74 10.20
N PHE A 478 -5.27 2.45 9.17
CA PHE A 478 -4.31 3.41 8.65
C PHE A 478 -3.98 3.15 7.18
N ASP A 479 -3.32 4.12 6.55
CA ASP A 479 -2.79 3.97 5.20
C ASP A 479 -1.47 4.71 5.05
N TYR A 480 -0.67 4.28 4.08
CA TYR A 480 0.68 4.77 3.89
C TYR A 480 0.94 5.15 2.44
N ASP A 481 1.16 6.44 2.22
CA ASP A 481 1.65 6.98 0.96
C ASP A 481 3.17 7.17 1.06
N GLU A 482 3.90 6.14 0.63
CA GLU A 482 5.36 6.10 0.66
C GLU A 482 6.03 7.21 -0.18
N VAL A 483 5.51 7.48 -1.38
CA VAL A 483 6.04 8.56 -2.24
C VAL A 483 5.77 9.92 -1.63
N GLY A 484 4.63 10.06 -0.97
CA GLY A 484 4.35 11.24 -0.19
C GLY A 484 5.17 11.34 1.09
N GLY A 485 5.62 10.24 1.65
CA GLY A 485 6.05 10.20 3.05
C GLY A 485 4.92 10.63 3.97
N ARG A 486 3.73 10.03 3.82
CA ARG A 486 2.55 10.39 4.62
C ARG A 486 1.85 9.18 5.15
N ILE A 487 1.33 9.29 6.37
CA ILE A 487 0.54 8.25 7.01
C ILE A 487 -0.77 8.88 7.47
N VAL A 488 -1.87 8.18 7.28
CA VAL A 488 -3.17 8.54 7.86
C VAL A 488 -3.57 7.49 8.87
N LEU A 489 -4.06 7.90 10.04
CA LEU A 489 -4.55 7.04 11.12
C LEU A 489 -6.03 7.34 11.38
N GLY A 490 -6.88 6.32 11.32
CA GLY A 490 -8.26 6.38 11.77
C GLY A 490 -8.37 5.93 13.23
N SER A 491 -9.21 6.62 14.02
CA SER A 491 -9.45 6.27 15.42
C SER A 491 -10.86 5.74 15.66
N SER A 492 -11.03 5.02 16.77
CA SER A 492 -12.34 4.55 17.25
C SER A 492 -13.29 5.67 17.68
N PHE A 493 -12.86 6.95 17.66
CA PHE A 493 -13.64 8.09 18.13
C PHE A 493 -13.84 9.18 17.07
N GLY A 494 -13.67 8.83 15.79
CA GLY A 494 -14.04 9.69 14.67
C GLY A 494 -12.93 10.65 14.24
N ARG A 495 -11.82 10.67 14.96
CA ARG A 495 -10.65 11.46 14.59
C ARG A 495 -9.84 10.74 13.52
N VAL A 496 -9.38 11.52 12.55
CA VAL A 496 -8.39 11.11 11.56
C VAL A 496 -7.12 11.94 11.75
N THR A 497 -5.97 11.29 11.90
CA THR A 497 -4.68 11.94 12.09
C THR A 497 -3.82 11.75 10.86
N VAL A 498 -3.28 12.83 10.28
CA VAL A 498 -2.37 12.77 9.13
C VAL A 498 -0.97 13.18 9.56
N LEU A 499 -0.01 12.28 9.36
CA LEU A 499 1.40 12.46 9.68
C LEU A 499 2.20 12.66 8.40
N TYR A 500 3.10 13.63 8.41
CA TYR A 500 4.08 13.87 7.34
C TYR A 500 5.46 13.46 7.83
N ILE A 501 6.09 12.54 7.12
CA ILE A 501 7.43 12.00 7.36
C ILE A 501 8.47 12.84 6.61
#